data_AF-A0A7Y8CGQ5-F1
#
_entry.id   AF-A0A7Y8CGQ5-F1
#
_cell.length_a   1.000
_cell.length_b   1.000
_cell.length_c   1.000
_cell.angle_alpha   90.00
_cell.angle_beta   90.00
_cell.angle_gamma   90.00
#
_symmetry.space_group_name_H-M   'P 1'
#
loop_
_entity.id
_entity.type
_entity.pdbx_description
1 polymer ?
#
loop_
_entity_poly.entity_id
_entity_poly.type
_entity_poly.pdbx_seq_one_letter_code
_entity_poly.pdbx_strand_id
1 'polypeptide(L)'
;MDEELEADPNHVAMAQVIQILTPLRQHRQASAERAQRRLQQELETLHQQLLHSEQSWLQERDNQRVRRRQLSQAHLQQTLELNEVERWHEKERRMLDRLAFIQQDVSQLRQQIEQHQQRLEQARMEARARQRAVEKLACMSENLNEE
;
A
#
# COMPACT_ATOMS: atom_id res chain seq x y z
N MET A 1 8.41 67.34 -7.88
CA MET A 1 7.60 66.84 -6.76
C MET A 1 7.34 65.40 -7.08
N ASP A 2 8.38 64.58 -6.97
CA ASP A 2 8.31 63.13 -7.12
C ASP A 2 8.93 62.61 -5.83
N GLU A 3 8.09 62.46 -4.80
CA GLU A 3 8.44 61.60 -3.68
C GLU A 3 8.40 60.18 -4.24
N GLU A 4 9.56 59.70 -4.70
CA GLU A 4 9.81 58.25 -4.78
C GLU A 4 9.62 57.73 -3.35
N LEU A 5 8.42 57.23 -3.08
CA LEU A 5 8.14 56.45 -1.88
C LEU A 5 9.14 55.29 -1.88
N GLU A 6 10.20 55.41 -1.08
CA GLU A 6 11.12 54.32 -0.80
C GLU A 6 10.26 53.12 -0.36
N ALA A 7 10.30 52.05 -1.15
CA ALA A 7 9.55 50.84 -0.86
C ALA A 7 9.85 50.38 0.56
N ASP A 8 8.82 50.07 1.35
CA ASP A 8 8.98 49.65 2.74
C ASP A 8 10.02 48.51 2.80
N PRO A 9 11.16 48.68 3.49
CA PRO A 9 12.21 47.66 3.55
C PRO A 9 11.69 46.33 4.11
N ASN A 10 10.63 46.33 4.91
CA ASN A 10 9.97 45.11 5.38
C ASN A 10 9.21 44.39 4.26
N HIS A 11 8.56 45.12 3.36
CA HIS A 11 7.87 44.57 2.19
C HIS A 11 8.86 43.91 1.24
N VAL A 12 9.98 44.59 0.95
CA VAL A 12 11.05 44.06 0.10
C VAL A 12 11.69 42.80 0.71
N ALA A 13 11.98 42.81 2.02
CA ALA A 13 12.50 41.64 2.71
C ALA A 13 11.51 40.46 2.69
N MET A 14 10.21 40.73 2.85
CA MET A 14 9.17 39.72 2.81
C MET A 14 9.02 39.10 1.41
N ALA A 15 9.03 39.92 0.36
CA ALA A 15 8.99 39.46 -1.02
C ALA A 15 10.20 38.57 -1.36
N GLN A 16 11.41 38.94 -0.92
CA GLN A 16 12.62 38.12 -1.08
C GLN A 16 12.50 36.77 -0.36
N VAL A 17 11.98 36.75 0.87
CA VAL A 17 11.77 35.51 1.63
C VAL A 17 10.76 34.60 0.92
N ILE A 18 9.66 35.14 0.40
CA ILE A 18 8.67 34.36 -0.34
C ILE A 18 9.26 33.80 -1.64
N GLN A 19 10.05 34.59 -2.36
CA GLN A 19 10.73 34.15 -3.59
C GLN A 19 11.67 32.96 -3.33
N ILE A 20 12.37 32.94 -2.20
CA ILE A 20 13.24 31.84 -1.79
C ILE A 20 12.43 30.62 -1.32
N LEU A 21 11.38 30.83 -0.53
CA LEU A 21 10.62 29.72 0.09
C LEU A 21 9.68 29.00 -0.89
N THR A 22 9.15 29.71 -1.88
CA THR A 22 8.19 29.16 -2.86
C THR A 22 8.71 27.91 -3.57
N PRO A 23 9.86 27.94 -4.28
CA PRO A 23 10.36 26.76 -4.99
C PRO A 23 10.69 25.61 -4.03
N LEU A 24 11.18 25.91 -2.82
CA LEU A 24 11.47 24.90 -1.82
C LEU A 24 10.19 24.18 -1.35
N ARG A 25 9.12 24.92 -1.08
CA ARG A 25 7.84 24.33 -0.63
C ARG A 25 7.14 23.59 -1.76
N GLN A 26 7.17 24.10 -2.99
CA GLN A 26 6.65 23.39 -4.17
C GLN A 26 7.39 22.07 -4.40
N HIS A 27 8.72 22.06 -4.29
CA HIS A 27 9.50 20.82 -4.39
C HIS A 27 9.11 19.81 -3.28
N ARG A 28 8.97 20.28 -2.03
CA ARG A 28 8.54 19.43 -0.91
C ARG A 28 7.13 18.88 -1.10
N GLN A 29 6.20 19.68 -1.62
CA GLN A 29 4.85 19.22 -2.00
C GLN A 29 4.93 18.12 -3.06
N ALA A 30 5.62 18.37 -4.18
CA ALA A 30 5.76 17.39 -5.25
C ALA A 30 6.41 16.08 -4.78
N SER A 31 7.40 16.15 -3.89
CA SER A 31 8.01 14.98 -3.29
C SER A 31 7.02 14.19 -2.41
N ALA A 32 6.16 14.88 -1.66
CA ALA A 32 5.13 14.27 -0.83
C ALA A 32 4.09 13.52 -1.66
N GLU A 33 3.62 14.16 -2.73
CA GLU A 33 2.65 13.56 -3.66
C GLU A 33 3.24 12.33 -4.36
N ARG A 34 4.51 12.38 -4.76
CA ARG A 34 5.21 11.21 -5.32
C ARG A 34 5.30 10.07 -4.32
N ALA A 35 5.63 10.36 -3.05
CA ALA A 35 5.69 9.35 -2.00
C ALA A 35 4.31 8.71 -1.75
N GLN A 36 3.25 9.52 -1.70
CA GLN A 36 1.87 9.04 -1.59
C GLN A 36 1.52 8.13 -2.77
N ARG A 37 1.82 8.52 -4.01
CA ARG A 37 1.53 7.71 -5.21
C ARG A 37 2.26 6.37 -5.19
N ARG A 38 3.52 6.34 -4.75
CA ARG A 38 4.29 5.09 -4.59
C ARG A 38 3.63 4.15 -3.59
N LEU A 39 3.24 4.66 -2.42
CA LEU A 39 2.54 3.87 -1.41
C LEU A 39 1.18 3.34 -1.91
N GLN A 40 0.47 4.10 -2.74
CA GLN A 40 -0.76 3.63 -3.39
C GLN A 40 -0.49 2.46 -4.35
N GLN A 41 0.52 2.57 -5.20
CA GLN A 41 0.91 1.51 -6.15
C GLN A 41 1.37 0.24 -5.42
N GLU A 42 2.14 0.38 -4.36
CA GLU A 42 2.54 -0.75 -3.50
C GLU A 42 1.32 -1.43 -2.88
N LEU A 43 0.37 -0.65 -2.36
CA LEU A 43 -0.86 -1.18 -1.78
C LEU A 43 -1.72 -1.92 -2.81
N GLU A 44 -1.83 -1.39 -4.03
CA GLU A 44 -2.53 -2.08 -5.14
C GLU A 44 -1.84 -3.42 -5.47
N THR A 45 -0.51 -3.44 -5.50
CA THR A 45 0.27 -4.66 -5.75
C THR A 45 0.01 -5.70 -4.65
N LEU A 46 -0.01 -5.29 -3.38
CA LEU A 46 -0.32 -6.19 -2.26
C LEU A 46 -1.75 -6.74 -2.35
N HIS A 47 -2.73 -5.93 -2.77
CA HIS A 47 -4.10 -6.41 -2.97
C HIS A 47 -4.18 -7.44 -4.11
N GLN A 48 -3.45 -7.24 -5.21
CA GLN A 48 -3.37 -8.22 -6.29
C GLN A 48 -2.75 -9.54 -5.82
N GLN A 49 -1.68 -9.47 -5.02
CA GLN A 49 -1.06 -10.65 -4.43
C GLN A 49 -2.01 -11.39 -3.48
N LEU A 50 -2.76 -10.66 -2.65
CA LEU A 50 -3.78 -11.23 -1.76
C LEU A 50 -4.86 -11.96 -2.57
N LEU A 51 -5.41 -11.33 -3.60
CA LEU A 51 -6.41 -11.94 -4.47
C LEU A 51 -5.89 -13.21 -5.14
N HIS A 52 -4.65 -13.18 -5.63
CA HIS A 52 -4.03 -14.36 -6.23
C HIS A 52 -3.83 -15.50 -5.21
N SER A 53 -3.41 -15.17 -3.99
CA SER A 53 -3.22 -16.16 -2.92
C SER A 53 -4.56 -16.76 -2.47
N GLU A 54 -5.62 -15.95 -2.34
CA GLU A 54 -6.98 -16.42 -2.01
C GLU A 54 -7.55 -17.33 -3.12
N GLN A 55 -7.32 -17.00 -4.38
CA GLN A 55 -7.69 -17.86 -5.50
C GLN A 55 -6.92 -19.18 -5.48
N SER A 56 -5.62 -19.14 -5.21
CA SER A 56 -4.77 -20.33 -5.08
C SER A 56 -5.24 -21.23 -3.94
N TRP A 57 -5.64 -20.64 -2.81
CA TRP A 57 -6.21 -21.36 -1.68
C TRP A 57 -7.51 -22.09 -2.05
N LEU A 58 -8.43 -21.39 -2.73
CA LEU A 58 -9.69 -21.98 -3.19
C LEU A 58 -9.47 -23.15 -4.15
N GLN A 59 -8.58 -22.96 -5.13
CA GLN A 59 -8.21 -24.01 -6.09
C GLN A 59 -7.60 -25.22 -5.40
N GLU A 60 -6.65 -25.01 -4.48
CA GLU A 60 -6.00 -26.11 -3.77
C GLU A 60 -6.99 -26.87 -2.88
N ARG A 61 -7.89 -26.15 -2.20
CA ARG A 61 -8.98 -26.76 -1.41
C ARG A 61 -9.91 -27.62 -2.26
N ASP A 62 -10.30 -27.12 -3.43
CA ASP A 62 -11.21 -27.85 -4.32
C ASP A 62 -10.51 -29.06 -4.96
N ASN A 63 -9.24 -28.93 -5.34
CA ASN A 63 -8.39 -30.04 -5.80
C ASN A 63 -8.29 -31.14 -4.73
N GLN A 64 -8.10 -30.76 -3.46
CA GLN A 64 -8.07 -31.73 -2.36
C GLN A 64 -9.40 -32.45 -2.17
N ARG A 65 -10.52 -31.74 -2.26
CA ARG A 65 -11.86 -32.36 -2.19
C ARG A 65 -12.05 -33.39 -3.30
N VAL A 66 -11.65 -33.09 -4.52
CA VAL A 66 -11.74 -34.02 -5.65
C VAL A 66 -10.84 -35.24 -5.43
N ARG A 67 -9.57 -35.02 -5.06
CA ARG A 67 -8.62 -36.12 -4.78
C ARG A 67 -9.11 -37.04 -3.66
N ARG A 68 -9.60 -36.48 -2.55
CA ARG A 68 -10.16 -37.28 -1.45
C ARG A 68 -11.37 -38.09 -1.90
N ARG A 69 -12.27 -37.53 -2.71
CA ARG A 69 -13.42 -38.27 -3.26
C ARG A 69 -12.97 -39.42 -4.17
N GLN A 70 -12.04 -39.16 -5.10
CA GLN A 70 -11.51 -40.19 -6.00
C GLN A 70 -10.83 -41.32 -5.23
N LEU A 71 -10.00 -40.99 -4.24
CA LEU A 71 -9.34 -41.98 -3.38
C LEU A 71 -10.36 -42.79 -2.57
N SER A 72 -11.38 -42.12 -2.00
CA SER A 72 -12.44 -42.83 -1.27
C SER A 72 -13.22 -43.78 -2.16
N GLN A 73 -13.47 -43.42 -3.43
CA GLN A 73 -14.17 -44.27 -4.39
C GLN A 73 -13.30 -45.44 -4.83
N ALA A 74 -12.01 -45.20 -5.08
CA ALA A 74 -11.07 -46.22 -5.55
C ALA A 74 -10.82 -47.32 -4.51
N HIS A 75 -10.82 -46.97 -3.23
CA HIS A 75 -10.45 -47.89 -2.14
C HIS A 75 -11.63 -48.28 -1.23
N LEU A 76 -12.85 -47.83 -1.54
CA LEU A 76 -14.03 -48.29 -0.83
C LEU A 76 -14.15 -49.81 -1.01
N GLN A 77 -14.25 -50.55 0.10
CA GLN A 77 -14.41 -52.01 0.11
C GLN A 77 -13.19 -52.81 -0.41
N GLN A 78 -12.02 -52.20 -0.50
CA GLN A 78 -10.76 -52.90 -0.81
C GLN A 78 -9.94 -53.13 0.46
N THR A 79 -9.25 -54.28 0.55
CA THR A 79 -8.22 -54.52 1.55
C THR A 79 -6.94 -53.82 1.11
N LEU A 80 -6.55 -52.78 1.84
CA LEU A 80 -5.30 -52.06 1.62
C LEU A 80 -4.19 -52.66 2.47
N GLU A 81 -2.99 -52.73 1.92
CA GLU A 81 -1.79 -53.04 2.69
C GLU A 81 -1.44 -51.86 3.62
N LEU A 82 -0.86 -52.13 4.79
CA LEU A 82 -0.51 -51.10 5.78
C LEU A 82 0.38 -49.99 5.16
N ASN A 83 1.34 -50.38 4.32
CA ASN A 83 2.23 -49.46 3.62
C ASN A 83 1.49 -48.49 2.67
N GLU A 84 0.35 -48.90 2.12
CA GLU A 84 -0.47 -48.06 1.23
C GLU A 84 -1.24 -47.03 2.05
N VAL A 85 -1.72 -47.42 3.23
CA VAL A 85 -2.38 -46.52 4.20
C VAL A 85 -1.38 -45.46 4.69
N GLU A 86 -0.16 -45.84 5.03
CA GLU A 86 0.90 -44.90 5.44
C GLU A 86 1.24 -43.90 4.33
N ARG A 87 1.42 -44.36 3.09
CA ARG A 87 1.67 -43.49 1.93
C ARG A 87 0.52 -42.51 1.69
N TRP A 88 -0.72 -42.93 1.95
CA TRP A 88 -1.87 -42.06 1.84
C TRP A 88 -1.88 -40.99 2.93
N HIS A 89 -1.63 -41.35 4.20
CA HIS A 89 -1.53 -40.39 5.29
C HIS A 89 -0.42 -39.35 5.07
N GLU A 90 0.74 -39.78 4.56
CA GLU A 90 1.84 -38.88 4.21
C GLU A 90 1.43 -37.85 3.13
N LYS A 91 0.72 -38.30 2.08
CA LYS A 91 0.18 -37.41 1.04
C LYS A 91 -0.85 -36.44 1.62
N GLU A 92 -1.74 -36.93 2.48
CA GLU A 92 -2.77 -36.12 3.13
C GLU A 92 -2.15 -35.05 4.03
N ARG A 93 -1.11 -35.40 4.79
CA ARG A 93 -0.38 -34.46 5.64
C ARG A 93 0.27 -33.35 4.83
N ARG A 94 1.00 -33.69 3.76
CA ARG A 94 1.64 -32.69 2.88
C ARG A 94 0.61 -31.74 2.24
N MET A 95 -0.57 -32.26 1.91
CA MET A 95 -1.67 -31.47 1.38
C MET A 95 -2.22 -30.48 2.42
N LEU A 96 -2.42 -30.92 3.66
CA LEU A 96 -2.84 -30.05 4.76
C LEU A 96 -1.77 -28.99 5.08
N ASP A 97 -0.50 -29.38 5.11
CA ASP A 97 0.62 -28.46 5.34
C ASP A 97 0.66 -27.37 4.27
N ARG A 98 0.40 -27.72 3.00
CA ARG A 98 0.33 -26.74 1.91
C ARG A 98 -0.84 -25.76 2.07
N LEU A 99 -2.00 -26.20 2.53
CA LEU A 99 -3.13 -25.30 2.82
C LEU A 99 -2.82 -24.37 3.99
N ALA A 100 -2.18 -24.90 5.04
CA ALA A 100 -1.76 -24.12 6.20
C ALA A 100 -0.76 -23.03 5.79
N PHE A 101 0.19 -23.38 4.91
CA PHE A 101 1.15 -22.42 4.35
C PHE A 101 0.45 -21.29 3.58
N ILE A 102 -0.45 -21.61 2.65
CA ILE A 102 -1.18 -20.57 1.89
C ILE A 102 -2.04 -19.70 2.83
N GLN A 103 -2.67 -20.30 3.84
CA GLN A 103 -3.46 -19.55 4.82
C GLN A 103 -2.57 -18.59 5.64
N GLN A 104 -1.37 -19.03 6.02
CA GLN A 104 -0.40 -18.18 6.68
C GLN A 104 0.03 -17.01 5.78
N ASP A 105 0.32 -17.27 4.50
CA ASP A 105 0.67 -16.22 3.54
C ASP A 105 -0.45 -15.18 3.39
N VAL A 106 -1.71 -15.62 3.25
CA VAL A 106 -2.89 -14.73 3.22
C VAL A 106 -2.96 -13.87 4.48
N SER A 107 -2.72 -14.45 5.66
CA SER A 107 -2.75 -13.71 6.91
C SER A 107 -1.65 -12.64 6.99
N GLN A 108 -0.44 -12.96 6.50
CA GLN A 108 0.68 -12.02 6.44
C GLN A 108 0.41 -10.88 5.45
N LEU A 109 -0.12 -11.20 4.27
CA LEU A 109 -0.50 -10.18 3.28
C LEU A 109 -1.55 -9.21 3.81
N ARG A 110 -2.54 -9.71 4.56
CA ARG A 110 -3.55 -8.85 5.21
C ARG A 110 -2.92 -7.90 6.23
N GLN A 111 -2.02 -8.40 7.07
CA GLN A 111 -1.30 -7.57 8.04
C GLN A 111 -0.43 -6.51 7.35
N GLN A 112 0.27 -6.88 6.28
CA GLN A 112 1.06 -5.94 5.48
C GLN A 112 0.17 -4.86 4.84
N ILE A 113 -0.98 -5.24 4.27
CA ILE A 113 -1.96 -4.30 3.71
C ILE A 113 -2.40 -3.28 4.77
N GLU A 114 -2.73 -3.74 5.98
CA GLU A 114 -3.14 -2.85 7.07
C GLU A 114 -2.03 -1.85 7.44
N GLN A 115 -0.78 -2.31 7.55
CA GLN A 115 0.36 -1.44 7.81
C GLN A 115 0.59 -0.42 6.68
N HIS A 116 0.47 -0.86 5.42
CA HIS A 116 0.61 0.02 4.26
C HIS A 116 -0.53 1.04 4.16
N GLN A 117 -1.75 0.67 4.55
CA GLN A 117 -2.89 1.60 4.65
C GLN A 117 -2.62 2.71 5.68
N GLN A 118 -2.10 2.35 6.85
CA GLN A 118 -1.74 3.34 7.88
C GLN A 118 -0.65 4.30 7.40
N ARG A 119 0.40 3.77 6.74
CA ARG A 119 1.47 4.60 6.14
C ARG A 119 0.93 5.51 5.03
N LEU A 120 0.02 5.01 4.20
CA LEU A 120 -0.63 5.80 3.15
C LEU A 120 -1.43 6.96 3.75
N GLU A 121 -2.16 6.73 4.84
CA GLU A 121 -2.94 7.78 5.48
C GLU A 121 -2.03 8.86 6.08
N GLN A 122 -0.91 8.47 6.70
CA GLN A 122 0.12 9.42 7.15
C GLN A 122 0.68 10.23 5.97
N ALA A 123 1.04 9.58 4.86
CA ALA A 123 1.55 10.26 3.68
C ALA A 123 0.53 11.22 3.04
N ARG A 124 -0.77 10.88 3.06
CA ARG A 124 -1.85 11.79 2.63
C ARG A 124 -1.95 13.02 3.51
N MET A 125 -1.87 12.85 4.82
CA MET A 125 -1.89 13.96 5.77
C MET A 125 -0.69 14.88 5.58
N GLU A 126 0.50 14.32 5.37
CA GLU A 126 1.70 15.09 5.05
C GLU A 126 1.61 15.84 3.72
N ALA A 127 1.12 15.20 2.66
CA ALA A 127 0.93 15.82 1.36
C ALA A 127 -0.03 17.01 1.45
N ARG A 128 -1.16 16.83 2.15
CA ARG A 128 -2.14 17.89 2.40
C ARG A 128 -1.56 19.04 3.22
N ALA A 129 -0.75 18.76 4.24
CA ALA A 129 -0.09 19.78 5.04
C ALA A 129 0.91 20.60 4.20
N ARG A 130 1.66 19.94 3.31
CA ARG A 130 2.63 20.60 2.41
C ARG A 130 1.93 21.41 1.33
N GLN A 131 0.82 20.92 0.77
CA GLN A 131 -0.03 21.68 -0.15
C GLN A 131 -0.54 22.97 0.51
N ARG A 132 -1.13 22.88 1.71
CA ARG A 132 -1.57 24.06 2.47
C ARG A 132 -0.44 25.06 2.74
N ALA A 133 0.78 24.58 2.96
CA ALA A 133 1.93 25.44 3.19
C ALA A 133 2.38 26.20 1.93
N VAL A 134 2.12 25.65 0.73
CA VAL A 134 2.31 26.33 -0.56
C VAL A 134 1.19 27.33 -0.80
N GLU A 135 -0.07 26.93 -0.60
CA GLU A 135 -1.25 27.82 -0.71
C GLU A 135 -1.13 29.05 0.19
N LYS A 136 -0.65 28.87 1.43
CA LYS A 136 -0.38 29.99 2.35
C LYS A 136 0.68 30.95 1.80
N LEU A 137 1.74 30.46 1.17
CA LEU A 137 2.74 31.34 0.55
C LEU A 137 2.18 32.08 -0.66
N ALA A 138 1.36 31.41 -1.47
CA ALA A 138 0.71 32.02 -2.63
C ALA A 138 -0.21 33.17 -2.19
N CYS A 139 -1.07 32.94 -1.20
CA CYS A 139 -1.93 34.00 -0.64
C CYS A 139 -1.12 35.16 -0.05
N MET A 140 0.00 34.87 0.64
CA MET A 140 0.89 35.93 1.14
C MET A 140 1.57 36.72 0.02
N SER A 141 1.94 36.07 -1.10
CA SER A 141 2.46 36.78 -2.27
C SER A 141 1.41 37.63 -2.98
N GLU A 142 0.16 37.17 -3.02
CA GLU A 142 -0.96 37.92 -3.61
C GLU A 142 -1.23 39.18 -2.79
N ASN A 143 -1.32 39.06 -1.46
CA ASN A 143 -1.52 40.22 -0.58
C ASN A 143 -0.40 41.28 -0.71
N LEU A 144 0.86 40.86 -0.89
CA LEU A 144 1.97 41.79 -1.12
C LEU A 144 1.93 42.50 -2.48
N ASN A 145 1.19 41.95 -3.45
CA ASN A 145 1.05 42.54 -4.79
C ASN A 145 -0.23 43.39 -4.91
N GLU A 146 -1.21 43.20 -4.03
CA GLU A 146 -2.46 43.97 -3.97
C GLU A 146 -2.34 45.24 -3.10
N GLU A 147 -1.35 45.30 -2.21
CA GLU A 147 -0.92 46.50 -1.46
C GLU A 147 0.08 47.36 -2.25
#